data_AF-A0A3C0EGS5-F1
#
_entry.id   AF-A0A3C0EGS5-F1
#
_cell.length_a   1.000
_cell.length_b   1.000
_cell.length_c   1.000
_cell.angle_alpha   90.00
_cell.angle_beta   90.00
_cell.angle_gamma   90.00
#
_symmetry.space_group_name_H-M   'P 1'
#
loop_
_entity.id
_entity.type
_entity.pdbx_description
1 polymer ?
#
loop_
_entity_poly.entity_id
_entity_poly.type
_entity_poly.pdbx_seq_one_letter_code
_entity_poly.pdbx_strand_id
1 'polypeptide(L)'
;MNEQNPPTPEQSTGPVMPVTDKTLVRLTPTQMRQWRWASTRLLVLLWCAYLFGIWILSLQADSPSHASHWMIWCMMIGMLIIWPALTLSQTRYIIRPHHDGPNPEGLPGMPIPVPMRTWVVFIQWLCLGLVNQSVLWPMQITANWQVMQTMWINAALLAWSLLIGLFIAVGKRSFSTVHRSIAMLICVGLIFGEPLLQGITGISWHMLISPLHTVHQLLSGHITTTATSHITAVALAACVGWGILGIIQAARVES
;
A
#
# COMPACT_ATOMS: atom_id res chain seq x y z
N MET A 1 19.31 22.49 -76.75
CA MET A 1 18.86 21.63 -75.63
C MET A 1 18.38 22.58 -74.56
N ASN A 2 17.06 22.81 -74.48
CA ASN A 2 16.47 23.79 -73.57
C ASN A 2 16.22 23.13 -72.21
N GLU A 3 16.87 23.66 -71.16
CA GLU A 3 16.58 23.33 -69.77
C GLU A 3 15.18 23.87 -69.39
N GLN A 4 14.29 22.96 -69.07
CA GLN A 4 12.93 23.23 -68.65
C GLN A 4 12.90 23.18 -67.13
N ASN A 5 13.01 24.34 -66.48
CA ASN A 5 12.92 24.44 -65.02
C ASN A 5 11.49 24.13 -64.55
N PRO A 6 11.32 23.30 -63.49
CA PRO A 6 10.01 22.97 -62.96
C PRO A 6 9.37 24.18 -62.25
N PRO A 7 8.03 24.30 -62.28
CA PRO A 7 7.30 25.41 -61.66
C PRO A 7 7.38 25.36 -60.14
N THR A 8 7.62 26.52 -59.55
CA THR A 8 7.69 26.78 -58.11
C THR A 8 6.31 26.59 -57.49
N PRO A 9 6.15 25.79 -56.42
CA PRO A 9 4.85 25.62 -55.76
C PRO A 9 4.44 26.89 -55.02
N GLU A 10 3.27 27.42 -55.38
CA GLU A 10 2.61 28.53 -54.69
C GLU A 10 2.35 28.19 -53.22
N GLN A 11 3.02 28.91 -52.32
CA GLN A 11 2.74 28.91 -50.90
C GLN A 11 1.36 29.52 -50.65
N SER A 12 0.37 28.64 -50.48
CA SER A 12 -0.96 28.99 -49.97
C SER A 12 -0.83 29.49 -48.52
N THR A 13 -0.89 30.80 -48.35
CA THR A 13 -1.02 31.49 -47.05
C THR A 13 -2.42 31.29 -46.49
N GLY A 14 -2.68 30.11 -45.96
CA GLY A 14 -3.86 29.87 -45.12
C GLY A 14 -3.76 30.68 -43.81
N PRO A 15 -4.89 31.15 -43.24
CA PRO A 15 -4.90 31.84 -41.97
C PRO A 15 -4.32 30.93 -40.88
N VAL A 16 -3.16 31.30 -40.36
CA VAL A 16 -2.53 30.69 -39.20
C VAL A 16 -3.48 30.89 -38.03
N MET A 17 -4.26 29.86 -37.70
CA MET A 17 -5.02 29.88 -36.46
C MET A 17 -4.02 30.05 -35.32
N PRO A 18 -4.24 31.01 -34.40
CA PRO A 18 -3.38 31.17 -33.24
C PRO A 18 -3.37 29.84 -32.52
N VAL A 19 -2.20 29.20 -32.49
CA VAL A 19 -1.94 28.05 -31.64
C VAL A 19 -2.23 28.55 -30.25
N THR A 20 -3.42 28.26 -29.74
CA THR A 20 -3.80 28.54 -28.36
C THR A 20 -2.72 27.91 -27.51
N ASP A 21 -1.84 28.75 -26.97
CA ASP A 21 -0.80 28.40 -26.02
C ASP A 21 -1.46 27.52 -24.98
N LYS A 22 -1.21 26.21 -25.06
CA LYS A 22 -1.60 25.28 -24.03
C LYS A 22 -0.70 25.59 -22.86
N THR A 23 -1.06 26.64 -22.11
CA THR A 23 -0.35 27.11 -20.93
C THR A 23 -0.04 25.91 -20.08
N LEU A 24 1.23 25.57 -20.11
CA LEU A 24 1.79 24.36 -19.58
C LEU A 24 1.72 24.52 -18.07
N VAL A 25 0.66 23.98 -17.45
CA VAL A 25 0.42 24.11 -16.02
C VAL A 25 1.52 23.35 -15.29
N ARG A 26 2.61 24.05 -14.99
CA ARG A 26 3.73 23.52 -14.23
C ARG A 26 3.23 23.27 -12.82
N LEU A 27 3.01 21.99 -12.48
CA LEU A 27 2.60 21.61 -11.14
C LEU A 27 3.63 22.11 -10.14
N THR A 28 3.21 23.03 -9.28
CA THR A 28 4.08 23.60 -8.25
C THR A 28 4.42 22.54 -7.20
N PRO A 29 5.58 22.63 -6.51
CA PRO A 29 5.94 21.69 -5.43
C PRO A 29 4.87 21.57 -4.35
N THR A 30 4.10 22.65 -4.13
CA THR A 30 2.95 22.70 -3.21
C THR A 30 1.80 21.81 -3.69
N GLN A 31 1.45 21.85 -4.98
CA GLN A 31 0.43 20.97 -5.57
C GLN A 31 0.81 19.49 -5.46
N MET A 32 2.08 19.13 -5.68
CA MET A 32 2.54 17.75 -5.50
C MET A 32 2.42 17.28 -4.04
N ARG A 33 2.72 18.15 -3.07
CA ARG A 33 2.50 17.85 -1.64
C ARG A 33 1.01 17.65 -1.37
N GLN A 34 0.16 18.56 -1.82
CA GLN A 34 -1.29 18.52 -1.62
C GLN A 34 -1.92 17.22 -2.15
N TRP A 35 -1.53 16.78 -3.35
CA TRP A 35 -1.99 15.52 -3.94
C TRP A 35 -1.62 14.29 -3.11
N ARG A 36 -0.43 14.27 -2.50
CA ARG A 36 -0.01 13.16 -1.62
C ARG A 36 -0.87 13.09 -0.37
N TRP A 37 -1.14 14.23 0.26
CA TRP A 37 -2.01 14.31 1.43
C TRP A 37 -3.45 13.94 1.10
N ALA A 38 -3.96 14.35 -0.06
CA ALA A 38 -5.28 13.96 -0.53
C ALA A 38 -5.42 12.44 -0.68
N SER A 39 -4.39 11.77 -1.22
CA SER A 39 -4.37 10.31 -1.36
C SER A 39 -4.38 9.58 -0.01
N THR A 40 -3.62 10.04 0.99
CA THR A 40 -3.67 9.46 2.35
C THR A 40 -5.01 9.72 3.02
N ARG A 41 -5.58 10.92 2.89
CA ARG A 41 -6.91 11.23 3.42
C ARG A 41 -7.99 10.34 2.82
N LEU A 42 -7.98 10.17 1.50
CA LEU A 42 -8.93 9.28 0.82
C LEU A 42 -8.78 7.84 1.31
N LEU A 43 -7.54 7.35 1.46
CA LEU A 43 -7.29 6.02 2.00
C LEU A 43 -7.87 5.84 3.42
N VAL A 44 -7.65 6.82 4.30
CA VAL A 44 -8.19 6.80 5.67
C VAL A 44 -9.71 6.86 5.67
N LEU A 45 -10.33 7.69 4.82
CA LEU A 45 -11.80 7.76 4.70
C LEU A 45 -12.38 6.43 4.19
N LEU A 46 -11.78 5.83 3.17
CA LEU A 46 -12.16 4.50 2.67
C LEU A 46 -11.99 3.44 3.75
N TRP A 47 -10.93 3.53 4.56
CA TRP A 47 -10.70 2.63 5.68
C TRP A 47 -11.77 2.78 6.77
N CYS A 48 -12.12 4.01 7.15
CA CYS A 48 -13.21 4.26 8.09
C CYS A 48 -14.54 3.72 7.56
N ALA A 49 -14.85 3.96 6.28
CA ALA A 49 -16.06 3.44 5.64
C ALA A 49 -16.08 1.90 5.61
N TYR A 50 -14.93 1.27 5.34
CA TYR A 50 -14.76 -0.18 5.37
C TYR A 50 -15.02 -0.75 6.77
N LEU A 51 -14.40 -0.18 7.82
CA LEU A 51 -14.62 -0.62 9.20
C LEU A 51 -16.06 -0.39 9.66
N PHE A 52 -16.69 0.72 9.26
CA PHE A 52 -18.10 0.98 9.53
C PHE A 52 -19.00 -0.07 8.87
N GLY A 53 -18.74 -0.41 7.61
CA GLY A 53 -19.45 -1.48 6.90
C GLY A 53 -19.30 -2.84 7.59
N ILE A 54 -18.09 -3.20 8.02
CA ILE A 54 -17.84 -4.42 8.80
C ILE A 54 -18.60 -4.40 10.12
N TRP A 55 -18.59 -3.26 10.82
CA TRP A 55 -19.31 -3.11 12.07
C TRP A 55 -20.81 -3.33 11.88
N ILE A 56 -21.43 -2.77 10.83
CA ILE A 56 -22.83 -3.05 10.49
C ILE A 56 -23.05 -4.55 10.24
N LEU A 57 -22.18 -5.21 9.48
CA LEU A 57 -22.29 -6.65 9.23
C LEU A 57 -22.15 -7.47 10.52
N SER A 58 -21.33 -7.01 11.47
CA SER A 58 -21.16 -7.69 12.75
C SER A 58 -22.41 -7.65 13.64
N LEU A 59 -23.31 -6.68 13.43
CA LEU A 59 -24.60 -6.62 14.13
C LEU A 59 -25.54 -7.78 13.77
N GLN A 60 -25.27 -8.49 12.67
CA GLN A 60 -26.05 -9.65 12.23
C GLN A 60 -25.57 -10.97 12.85
N ALA A 61 -24.48 -10.97 13.63
CA ALA A 61 -23.96 -12.18 14.24
C ALA A 61 -24.78 -12.58 15.48
N ASP A 62 -25.04 -13.89 15.62
CA ASP A 62 -25.84 -14.45 16.71
C ASP A 62 -25.18 -14.33 18.09
N SER A 63 -23.87 -14.06 18.16
CA SER A 63 -23.14 -13.89 19.41
C SER A 63 -22.11 -12.76 19.34
N PRO A 64 -21.86 -12.04 20.45
CA PRO A 64 -20.86 -10.98 20.52
C PRO A 64 -19.44 -11.52 20.30
N SER A 65 -19.15 -12.75 20.71
CA SER A 65 -17.85 -13.39 20.47
C SER A 65 -17.63 -13.66 18.98
N HIS A 66 -18.60 -14.25 18.28
CA HIS A 66 -18.51 -14.47 16.84
C HIS A 66 -18.42 -13.15 16.06
N ALA A 67 -19.21 -12.14 16.44
CA ALA A 67 -19.15 -10.80 15.87
C ALA A 67 -17.73 -10.22 15.96
N SER A 68 -17.13 -10.30 17.16
CA SER A 68 -15.80 -9.75 17.41
C SER A 68 -14.68 -10.49 16.65
N HIS A 69 -14.77 -11.81 16.52
CA HIS A 69 -13.83 -12.60 15.74
C HIS A 69 -13.91 -12.22 14.26
N TRP A 70 -15.12 -12.10 13.71
CA TRP A 70 -15.33 -11.66 12.32
C TRP A 70 -14.78 -10.26 12.08
N MET A 71 -15.02 -9.32 12.99
CA MET A 71 -14.45 -7.97 12.90
C MET A 71 -12.92 -8.01 12.82
N ILE A 72 -12.24 -8.77 13.68
CA ILE A 72 -10.77 -8.89 13.66
C ILE A 72 -10.29 -9.53 12.35
N TRP A 73 -10.96 -10.57 11.86
CA TRP A 73 -10.63 -11.18 10.57
C TRP A 73 -10.77 -10.19 9.42
N CYS A 74 -11.85 -9.41 9.39
CA CYS A 74 -12.03 -8.40 8.37
C CYS A 74 -10.99 -7.26 8.48
N MET A 75 -10.61 -6.84 9.69
CA MET A 75 -9.50 -5.90 9.89
C MET A 75 -8.17 -6.46 9.34
N MET A 76 -7.88 -7.74 9.59
CA MET A 76 -6.71 -8.42 9.02
C MET A 76 -6.73 -8.41 7.50
N ILE A 77 -7.86 -8.79 6.89
CA ILE A 77 -8.01 -8.78 5.42
C ILE A 77 -7.78 -7.37 4.88
N GLY A 78 -8.38 -6.37 5.51
CA GLY A 78 -8.24 -4.99 5.11
C GLY A 78 -6.79 -4.48 5.19
N MET A 79 -6.09 -4.77 6.29
CA MET A 79 -4.70 -4.32 6.51
C MET A 79 -3.67 -5.15 5.73
N LEU A 80 -3.86 -6.46 5.61
CA LEU A 80 -2.84 -7.36 5.08
C LEU A 80 -3.06 -7.68 3.60
N ILE A 81 -4.26 -7.44 3.05
CA ILE A 81 -4.59 -7.79 1.65
C ILE A 81 -5.07 -6.57 0.87
N ILE A 82 -6.13 -5.91 1.34
CA ILE A 82 -6.77 -4.81 0.59
C ILE A 82 -5.84 -3.59 0.51
N TRP A 83 -5.30 -3.14 1.64
CA TRP A 83 -4.39 -2.00 1.67
C TRP A 83 -3.14 -2.20 0.78
N PRO A 84 -2.43 -3.35 0.85
CA PRO A 84 -1.32 -3.64 -0.06
C PRO A 84 -1.74 -3.70 -1.52
N ALA A 85 -2.87 -4.35 -1.84
CA ALA A 85 -3.38 -4.44 -3.21
C ALA A 85 -3.66 -3.05 -3.80
N LEU A 86 -4.41 -2.21 -3.06
CA LEU A 86 -4.72 -0.85 -3.46
C LEU A 86 -3.46 -0.01 -3.60
N THR A 87 -2.54 -0.12 -2.63
CA THR A 87 -1.33 0.67 -2.65
C THR A 87 -0.45 0.25 -3.82
N LEU A 88 -0.17 -1.04 -4.00
CA LEU A 88 0.71 -1.56 -5.05
C LEU A 88 0.15 -1.37 -6.47
N SER A 89 -1.17 -1.53 -6.67
CA SER A 89 -1.83 -1.32 -7.97
C SER A 89 -1.79 0.13 -8.46
N GLN A 90 -1.77 1.11 -7.55
CA GLN A 90 -1.67 2.52 -7.92
C GLN A 90 -0.29 2.88 -8.48
N THR A 91 -0.14 2.88 -9.81
CA THR A 91 1.08 3.42 -10.44
C THR A 91 0.94 4.92 -10.65
N ARG A 92 1.90 5.69 -10.12
CA ARG A 92 1.93 7.14 -10.30
C ARG A 92 2.84 7.48 -11.48
N TYR A 93 2.24 8.04 -12.51
CA TYR A 93 2.93 8.57 -13.66
C TYR A 93 2.81 10.10 -13.66
N ILE A 94 3.91 10.80 -13.89
CA ILE A 94 3.88 12.21 -14.29
C ILE A 94 4.05 12.24 -15.79
N ILE A 95 3.07 12.80 -16.50
CA ILE A 95 3.21 13.13 -17.91
C ILE A 95 4.15 14.32 -17.97
N ARG A 96 5.35 14.14 -18.54
CA ARG A 96 6.26 15.28 -18.75
C ARG A 96 5.58 16.19 -19.78
N PRO A 97 5.27 17.44 -19.41
CA PRO A 97 4.69 18.35 -20.36
C PRO A 97 5.73 18.65 -21.46
N HIS A 98 5.27 18.73 -22.71
CA HIS A 98 6.11 18.98 -23.88
C HIS A 98 6.78 20.35 -23.70
N HIS A 99 8.06 20.36 -23.32
CA HIS A 99 8.82 21.60 -23.28
C HIS A 99 9.38 21.80 -24.68
N ASP A 100 9.03 22.92 -25.33
CA ASP A 100 9.53 23.34 -26.65
C ASP A 100 11.03 23.73 -26.63
N GLY A 101 11.85 22.91 -25.98
CA GLY A 101 13.30 23.03 -25.99
C GLY A 101 13.88 22.33 -27.23
N PRO A 102 15.00 22.83 -27.79
CA PRO A 102 15.57 22.36 -29.05
C PRO A 102 16.23 20.96 -28.99
N ASN A 103 16.04 20.18 -27.92
CA ASN A 103 16.57 18.82 -27.78
C ASN A 103 15.43 17.78 -27.87
N PRO A 104 15.18 17.21 -29.07
CA PRO A 104 14.03 16.35 -29.35
C PRO A 104 14.20 14.87 -28.97
N GLU A 105 15.27 14.47 -28.28
CA GLU A 105 15.56 13.04 -28.06
C GLU A 105 14.62 12.34 -27.06
N GLY A 106 13.74 13.07 -26.38
CA GLY A 106 12.67 12.48 -25.57
C GLY A 106 11.34 12.54 -26.30
N LEU A 107 10.79 11.38 -26.70
CA LEU A 107 9.41 11.27 -27.22
C LEU A 107 8.44 12.00 -26.26
N PRO A 108 7.81 13.10 -26.71
CA PRO A 108 6.89 13.86 -25.87
C PRO A 108 5.69 13.00 -25.49
N GLY A 109 5.28 13.06 -24.23
CA GLY A 109 4.13 12.34 -23.71
C GLY A 109 4.43 10.98 -23.05
N MET A 110 5.68 10.52 -23.01
CA MET A 110 6.00 9.29 -22.28
C MET A 110 5.82 9.48 -20.76
N PRO A 111 5.03 8.61 -20.09
CA PRO A 111 4.76 8.71 -18.66
C PRO A 111 6.02 8.37 -17.85
N ILE A 112 6.50 9.31 -17.04
CA ILE A 112 7.65 9.08 -16.16
C ILE A 112 7.12 8.55 -14.81
N PRO A 113 7.52 7.35 -14.37
CA PRO A 113 7.11 6.83 -13.08
C PRO A 113 7.77 7.63 -11.96
N VAL A 114 6.97 8.05 -10.97
CA VAL A 114 7.49 8.76 -9.79
C VAL A 114 7.61 7.78 -8.63
N PRO A 115 8.82 7.54 -8.09
CA PRO A 115 8.96 6.68 -6.93
C PRO A 115 8.24 7.31 -5.74
N MET A 116 7.44 6.51 -5.05
CA MET A 116 6.79 6.92 -3.81
C MET A 116 7.84 6.94 -2.69
N ARG A 117 7.89 8.01 -1.92
CA ARG A 117 8.76 8.06 -0.73
C ARG A 117 8.26 7.05 0.29
N THR A 118 9.15 6.19 0.78
CA THR A 118 8.86 5.15 1.78
C THR A 118 8.18 5.68 3.03
N TRP A 119 8.57 6.87 3.51
CA TRP A 119 7.90 7.53 4.64
C TRP A 119 6.39 7.72 4.45
N VAL A 120 5.91 7.91 3.21
CA VAL A 120 4.47 8.06 2.96
C VAL A 120 3.73 6.75 3.22
N VAL A 121 4.33 5.60 2.90
CA VAL A 121 3.77 4.27 3.18
C VAL A 121 3.71 4.05 4.70
N PHE A 122 4.75 4.46 5.42
CA PHE A 122 4.77 4.39 6.89
C PHE A 122 3.66 5.24 7.53
N ILE A 123 3.48 6.49 7.06
CA ILE A 123 2.39 7.35 7.54
C ILE A 123 1.02 6.75 7.23
N GLN A 124 0.83 6.17 6.04
CA GLN A 124 -0.40 5.46 5.71
C GLN A 124 -0.65 4.30 6.68
N TRP A 125 0.34 3.45 6.91
CA TRP A 125 0.27 2.36 7.90
C TRP A 125 -0.11 2.88 9.29
N LEU A 126 0.56 3.93 9.77
CA LEU A 126 0.32 4.51 11.08
C LEU A 126 -1.11 5.03 11.21
N CYS A 127 -1.61 5.77 10.21
CA CYS A 127 -2.98 6.27 10.20
C CYS A 127 -4.00 5.13 10.25
N LEU A 128 -3.81 4.07 9.44
CA LEU A 128 -4.70 2.91 9.44
C LEU A 128 -4.66 2.15 10.77
N GLY A 129 -3.46 1.98 11.34
CA GLY A 129 -3.24 1.34 12.64
C GLY A 129 -3.91 2.10 13.79
N LEU A 130 -3.83 3.44 13.79
CA LEU A 130 -4.49 4.30 14.78
C LEU A 130 -6.02 4.21 14.68
N VAL A 131 -6.58 4.20 13.46
CA VAL A 131 -8.01 3.97 13.28
C VAL A 131 -8.41 2.58 13.81
N ASN A 132 -7.61 1.54 13.55
CA ASN A 132 -7.87 0.21 14.12
C ASN A 132 -7.86 0.21 15.66
N GLN A 133 -6.96 0.97 16.31
CA GLN A 133 -6.98 1.10 17.77
C GLN A 133 -8.34 1.59 18.27
N SER A 134 -8.90 2.59 17.59
CA SER A 134 -10.17 3.20 18.00
C SER A 134 -11.35 2.23 17.97
N VAL A 135 -11.26 1.14 17.18
CA VAL A 135 -12.29 0.11 17.10
C VAL A 135 -11.98 -1.08 18.02
N LEU A 136 -10.71 -1.47 18.13
CA LEU A 136 -10.29 -2.66 18.88
C LEU A 136 -10.51 -2.49 20.39
N TRP A 137 -10.25 -1.31 20.95
CA TRP A 137 -10.45 -1.06 22.39
C TRP A 137 -11.92 -1.14 22.83
N PRO A 138 -12.89 -0.50 22.15
CA PRO A 138 -14.31 -0.74 22.44
C PRO A 138 -14.71 -2.22 22.32
N MET A 139 -14.16 -2.93 21.33
CA MET A 139 -14.44 -4.36 21.15
C MET A 139 -13.99 -5.22 22.33
N GLN A 140 -12.92 -4.84 23.04
CA GLN A 140 -12.48 -5.51 24.26
C GLN A 140 -13.61 -5.60 25.29
N ILE A 141 -14.38 -4.52 25.44
CA ILE A 141 -15.50 -4.45 26.40
C ILE A 141 -16.65 -5.31 25.90
N THR A 142 -17.03 -5.23 24.62
CA THR A 142 -18.18 -5.96 24.07
C THR A 142 -17.95 -7.47 24.00
N ALA A 143 -16.70 -7.89 23.74
CA ALA A 143 -16.33 -9.30 23.64
C ALA A 143 -15.85 -9.89 24.97
N ASN A 144 -15.78 -9.08 26.03
CA ASN A 144 -15.25 -9.44 27.34
C ASN A 144 -13.84 -10.07 27.28
N TRP A 145 -12.98 -9.50 26.43
CA TRP A 145 -11.60 -9.97 26.32
C TRP A 145 -10.75 -9.48 27.48
N GLN A 146 -9.76 -10.29 27.85
CA GLN A 146 -8.75 -9.85 28.79
C GLN A 146 -7.91 -8.72 28.18
N VAL A 147 -7.46 -7.78 29.02
CA VAL A 147 -6.62 -6.65 28.57
C VAL A 147 -5.34 -7.17 27.89
N MET A 148 -4.69 -8.18 28.46
CA MET A 148 -3.49 -8.79 27.88
C MET A 148 -3.76 -9.44 26.53
N GLN A 149 -4.88 -10.16 26.38
CA GLN A 149 -5.30 -10.74 25.09
C GLN A 149 -5.45 -9.65 24.03
N THR A 150 -6.12 -8.56 24.39
CA THR A 150 -6.36 -7.40 23.50
C THR A 150 -5.07 -6.71 23.10
N MET A 151 -4.13 -6.54 24.04
CA MET A 151 -2.79 -6.00 23.75
C MET A 151 -2.02 -6.88 22.75
N TRP A 152 -2.08 -8.21 22.89
CA TRP A 152 -1.39 -9.13 21.98
C TRP A 152 -2.05 -9.21 20.61
N ILE A 153 -3.39 -9.21 20.53
CA ILE A 153 -4.10 -9.12 19.24
C ILE A 153 -3.70 -7.84 18.53
N ASN A 154 -3.69 -6.72 19.26
CA ASN A 154 -3.30 -5.45 18.72
C ASN A 154 -1.83 -5.45 18.21
N ALA A 155 -0.91 -5.93 19.04
CA ALA A 155 0.49 -6.05 18.67
C ALA A 155 0.67 -6.94 17.42
N ALA A 156 -0.08 -8.03 17.31
CA ALA A 156 -0.06 -8.90 16.14
C ALA A 156 -0.56 -8.16 14.88
N LEU A 157 -1.70 -7.47 14.95
CA LEU A 157 -2.20 -6.71 13.80
C LEU A 157 -1.19 -5.63 13.34
N LEU A 158 -0.59 -4.90 14.28
CA LEU A 158 0.38 -3.86 13.98
C LEU A 158 1.70 -4.42 13.44
N ALA A 159 2.24 -5.49 14.04
CA ALA A 159 3.53 -6.06 13.64
C ALA A 159 3.50 -6.63 12.22
N TRP A 160 2.48 -7.44 11.88
CA TRP A 160 2.37 -8.01 10.54
C TRP A 160 2.02 -6.93 9.51
N SER A 161 1.14 -5.99 9.84
CA SER A 161 0.85 -4.89 8.90
C SER A 161 2.05 -3.97 8.68
N LEU A 162 2.91 -3.78 9.68
CA LEU A 162 4.16 -3.02 9.54
C LEU A 162 5.14 -3.75 8.62
N LEU A 163 5.25 -5.07 8.75
CA LEU A 163 6.05 -5.92 7.86
C LEU A 163 5.53 -5.87 6.42
N ILE A 164 4.21 -5.96 6.23
CA ILE A 164 3.58 -5.80 4.92
C ILE A 164 3.84 -4.39 4.36
N GLY A 165 3.77 -3.36 5.19
CA GLY A 165 4.15 -1.99 4.85
C GLY A 165 5.59 -1.88 4.32
N LEU A 166 6.51 -2.62 4.93
CA LEU A 166 7.91 -2.70 4.48
C LEU A 166 7.99 -3.29 3.05
N PHE A 167 7.30 -4.40 2.79
CA PHE A 167 7.27 -5.00 1.45
C PHE A 167 6.64 -4.08 0.41
N ILE A 168 5.56 -3.36 0.76
CA ILE A 168 4.98 -2.34 -0.11
C ILE A 168 6.02 -1.25 -0.42
N ALA A 169 6.73 -0.75 0.59
CA ALA A 169 7.71 0.30 0.42
C ALA A 169 8.87 -0.15 -0.49
N VAL A 170 9.33 -1.39 -0.35
CA VAL A 170 10.34 -1.99 -1.22
C VAL A 170 9.81 -2.17 -2.65
N GLY A 171 8.61 -2.74 -2.81
CA GLY A 171 7.97 -2.95 -4.12
C GLY A 171 7.71 -1.64 -4.87
N LYS A 172 7.33 -0.57 -4.16
CA LYS A 172 7.11 0.76 -4.72
C LYS A 172 8.37 1.50 -5.14
N ARG A 173 9.53 1.08 -4.63
CA ARG A 173 10.83 1.62 -5.06
C ARG A 173 11.22 1.13 -6.45
N SER A 174 10.71 -0.02 -6.87
CA SER A 174 11.01 -0.57 -8.20
C SER A 174 10.08 -0.01 -9.28
N PHE A 175 10.68 0.31 -10.43
CA PHE A 175 9.95 0.72 -11.63
C PHE A 175 9.36 -0.45 -12.40
N SER A 176 9.87 -1.66 -12.16
CA SER A 176 9.43 -2.86 -12.86
C SER A 176 8.13 -3.42 -12.27
N THR A 177 7.15 -3.69 -13.13
CA THR A 177 5.89 -4.36 -12.78
C THR A 177 6.14 -5.71 -12.12
N VAL A 178 7.18 -6.43 -12.55
CA VAL A 178 7.55 -7.74 -12.01
C VAL A 178 7.86 -7.66 -10.52
N HIS A 179 8.63 -6.65 -10.09
CA HIS A 179 8.98 -6.50 -8.67
C HIS A 179 7.75 -6.18 -7.80
N ARG A 180 6.77 -5.46 -8.35
CA ARG A 180 5.51 -5.17 -7.65
C ARG A 180 4.65 -6.41 -7.54
N SER A 181 4.57 -7.21 -8.60
CA SER A 181 3.90 -8.51 -8.59
C SER A 181 4.55 -9.46 -7.59
N ILE A 182 5.89 -9.52 -7.53
CA ILE A 182 6.62 -10.31 -6.53
C ILE A 182 6.31 -9.81 -5.12
N ALA A 183 6.36 -8.50 -4.87
CA ALA A 183 6.02 -7.94 -3.55
C ALA A 183 4.57 -8.29 -3.14
N MET A 184 3.64 -8.23 -4.09
CA MET A 184 2.25 -8.63 -3.86
C MET A 184 2.13 -10.13 -3.57
N LEU A 185 2.81 -10.98 -4.33
CA LEU A 185 2.85 -12.43 -4.11
C LEU A 185 3.46 -12.77 -2.75
N ILE A 186 4.48 -12.05 -2.30
CA ILE A 186 5.04 -12.20 -0.96
C ILE A 186 4.00 -11.82 0.10
N CYS A 187 3.29 -10.69 -0.06
CA CYS A 187 2.24 -10.29 0.87
C CYS A 187 1.12 -11.34 0.98
N VAL A 188 0.64 -11.83 -0.16
CA VAL A 188 -0.39 -12.88 -0.24
C VAL A 188 0.13 -14.20 0.34
N GLY A 189 1.34 -14.61 -0.05
CA GLY A 189 1.97 -15.84 0.41
C GLY A 189 2.26 -15.83 1.91
N LEU A 190 2.56 -14.67 2.51
CA LEU A 190 2.76 -14.55 3.95
C LEU A 190 1.47 -14.84 4.74
N ILE A 191 0.32 -14.50 4.18
CA ILE A 191 -0.99 -14.65 4.82
C ILE A 191 -1.58 -16.03 4.54
N PHE A 192 -1.54 -16.44 3.27
CA PHE A 192 -2.23 -17.64 2.78
C PHE A 192 -1.29 -18.81 2.52
N GLY A 193 0.02 -18.63 2.54
CA GLY A 193 0.97 -19.69 2.23
C GLY A 193 0.83 -20.88 3.16
N GLU A 194 0.77 -20.65 4.47
CA GLU A 194 0.56 -21.71 5.45
C GLU A 194 -0.78 -22.45 5.29
N PRO A 195 -1.97 -21.78 5.31
CA PRO A 195 -3.23 -22.51 5.18
C PRO A 195 -3.35 -23.22 3.83
N LEU A 196 -2.79 -22.66 2.75
CA LEU A 196 -2.77 -23.30 1.44
C LEU A 196 -1.90 -24.56 1.45
N LEU A 197 -0.69 -24.50 2.02
CA LEU A 197 0.21 -25.65 2.12
C LEU A 197 -0.38 -26.75 3.01
N GLN A 198 -1.02 -26.40 4.12
CA GLN A 198 -1.71 -27.36 4.99
C GLN A 198 -2.86 -28.05 4.23
N GLY A 199 -3.66 -27.29 3.48
CA GLY A 199 -4.75 -27.84 2.67
C GLY A 199 -4.28 -28.79 1.55
N ILE A 200 -3.12 -28.52 0.93
CA ILE A 200 -2.58 -29.33 -0.16
C ILE A 200 -1.86 -30.58 0.35
N THR A 201 -0.99 -30.43 1.35
CA THR A 201 -0.11 -31.51 1.81
C THR A 201 -0.78 -32.42 2.84
N GLY A 202 -1.80 -31.93 3.56
CA GLY A 202 -2.38 -32.61 4.72
C GLY A 202 -1.43 -32.73 5.92
N ILE A 203 -0.20 -32.24 5.81
CA ILE A 203 0.79 -32.24 6.87
C ILE A 203 0.65 -30.92 7.63
N SER A 204 0.56 -30.99 8.96
CA SER A 204 0.55 -29.82 9.85
C SER A 204 1.95 -29.17 9.87
N TRP A 205 2.29 -28.48 8.78
CA TRP A 205 3.43 -27.56 8.77
C TRP A 205 3.02 -26.31 9.51
N HIS A 206 3.47 -26.20 10.76
CA HIS A 206 3.41 -24.96 11.51
C HIS A 206 4.54 -24.06 11.02
N MET A 207 4.29 -23.31 9.94
CA MET A 207 5.19 -22.21 9.60
C MET A 207 5.07 -21.18 10.73
N LEU A 208 6.20 -20.82 11.33
CA LEU A 208 6.25 -19.95 12.52
C LEU A 208 5.76 -18.49 12.25
N ILE A 209 5.20 -18.20 11.07
CA ILE A 209 5.04 -16.83 10.56
C ILE A 209 3.59 -16.47 10.18
N SER A 210 2.64 -17.43 10.10
CA SER A 210 1.29 -17.06 9.67
C SER A 210 0.58 -16.16 10.68
N PRO A 211 0.11 -14.98 10.25
CA PRO A 211 -0.69 -14.11 11.10
C PRO A 211 -2.03 -14.74 11.47
N LEU A 212 -2.61 -15.55 10.56
CA LEU A 212 -3.95 -16.11 10.76
C LEU A 212 -3.95 -17.07 11.96
N HIS A 213 -3.00 -17.99 12.01
CA HIS A 213 -2.91 -18.95 13.10
C HIS A 213 -2.67 -18.24 14.45
N THR A 214 -1.74 -17.29 14.47
CA THR A 214 -1.41 -16.53 15.69
C THR A 214 -2.61 -15.74 16.20
N VAL A 215 -3.32 -15.02 15.33
CA VAL A 215 -4.51 -14.25 15.73
C VAL A 215 -5.64 -15.18 16.16
N HIS A 216 -5.85 -16.31 15.48
CA HIS A 216 -6.86 -17.28 15.89
C HIS A 216 -6.60 -17.83 17.29
N GLN A 217 -5.36 -18.24 17.60
CA GLN A 217 -4.98 -18.67 18.96
C GLN A 217 -5.27 -17.60 20.01
N LEU A 218 -4.92 -16.34 19.71
CA LEU A 218 -5.17 -15.21 20.60
C LEU A 218 -6.67 -14.94 20.78
N LEU A 219 -7.48 -15.03 19.72
CA LEU A 219 -8.94 -14.87 19.81
C LEU A 219 -9.59 -15.95 20.67
N SER A 220 -9.07 -17.18 20.64
CA SER A 220 -9.50 -18.26 21.53
C SER A 220 -9.04 -18.10 22.98
N GLY A 221 -8.33 -17.01 23.33
CA GLY A 221 -7.84 -16.75 24.69
C GLY A 221 -6.55 -17.49 25.07
N HIS A 222 -5.92 -18.20 24.13
CA HIS A 222 -4.71 -18.97 24.38
C HIS A 222 -3.46 -18.10 24.13
N ILE A 223 -3.03 -17.37 25.16
CA ILE A 223 -1.77 -16.60 25.10
C ILE A 223 -0.60 -17.57 25.36
N THR A 224 0.00 -18.07 24.29
CA THR A 224 1.16 -18.98 24.36
C THR A 224 2.49 -18.22 24.26
N THR A 225 3.55 -18.79 24.83
CA THR A 225 4.92 -18.26 24.68
C THR A 225 5.37 -18.25 23.22
N THR A 226 4.88 -19.21 22.42
CA THR A 226 5.10 -19.29 20.98
C THR A 226 4.45 -18.14 20.22
N ALA A 227 3.17 -17.82 20.50
CA ALA A 227 2.50 -16.71 19.83
C ALA A 227 3.19 -15.38 20.14
N THR A 228 3.54 -15.14 21.40
CA THR A 228 4.20 -13.90 21.84
C THR A 228 5.61 -13.75 21.27
N SER A 229 6.40 -14.83 21.19
CA SER A 229 7.72 -14.81 20.54
C SER A 229 7.64 -14.53 19.04
N HIS A 230 6.62 -15.05 18.34
CA HIS A 230 6.40 -14.77 16.92
C HIS A 230 6.03 -13.30 16.69
N ILE A 231 5.09 -12.75 17.47
CA ILE A 231 4.67 -11.35 17.35
C ILE A 231 5.87 -10.42 17.55
N THR A 232 6.68 -10.68 18.57
CA THR A 232 7.87 -9.88 18.88
C THR A 232 8.96 -10.02 17.81
N ALA A 233 9.22 -11.24 17.32
CA ALA A 233 10.17 -11.47 16.23
C ALA A 233 9.77 -10.74 14.94
N VAL A 234 8.48 -10.82 14.55
CA VAL A 234 7.95 -10.12 13.37
C VAL A 234 8.05 -8.60 13.54
N ALA A 235 7.70 -8.08 14.73
CA ALA A 235 7.81 -6.65 15.03
C ALA A 235 9.26 -6.17 14.93
N LEU A 236 10.21 -6.90 15.52
CA LEU A 236 11.63 -6.56 15.46
C LEU A 236 12.17 -6.62 14.02
N ALA A 237 11.83 -7.67 13.26
CA ALA A 237 12.22 -7.80 11.86
C ALA A 237 11.69 -6.63 11.02
N ALA A 238 10.43 -6.24 11.23
CA ALA A 238 9.83 -5.09 10.56
C ALA A 238 10.56 -3.79 10.94
N CYS A 239 10.78 -3.51 12.22
CA CYS A 239 11.50 -2.32 12.69
C CYS A 239 12.92 -2.23 12.13
N VAL A 240 13.68 -3.33 12.14
CA VAL A 240 15.03 -3.40 11.55
C VAL A 240 14.97 -3.12 10.05
N GLY A 241 14.03 -3.74 9.33
CA GLY A 241 13.86 -3.53 7.90
C GLY A 241 13.52 -2.08 7.55
N TRP A 242 12.65 -1.42 8.32
CA TRP A 242 12.34 0.01 8.17
C TRP A 242 13.54 0.89 8.48
N GLY A 243 14.33 0.57 9.52
CA GLY A 243 15.57 1.26 9.87
C GLY A 243 16.60 1.21 8.74
N ILE A 244 16.87 0.03 8.21
CA ILE A 244 17.77 -0.18 7.06
C ILE A 244 17.28 0.62 5.84
N LEU A 245 15.98 0.54 5.55
CA LEU A 245 15.41 1.26 4.42
C LEU A 245 15.53 2.78 4.58
N GLY A 246 15.40 3.29 5.80
CA GLY A 246 15.62 4.70 6.14
C GLY A 246 17.07 5.14 5.92
N ILE A 247 18.04 4.35 6.39
CA ILE A 247 19.47 4.63 6.20
C ILE A 247 19.83 4.69 4.71
N ILE A 248 19.37 3.70 3.92
CA ILE A 248 19.60 3.67 2.48
C ILE A 248 18.99 4.90 1.78
N GLN A 249 17.89 5.44 2.30
CA GLN A 249 17.28 6.66 1.74
C GLN A 249 18.06 7.92 2.08
N ALA A 250 18.56 8.04 3.30
CA ALA A 250 19.41 9.14 3.70
C ALA A 250 20.68 9.20 2.82
N ALA A 251 21.36 8.06 2.65
CA ALA A 251 22.57 7.97 1.83
C ALA A 251 22.37 8.37 0.35
N ARG A 252 21.17 8.16 -0.21
CA ARG A 252 20.86 8.55 -1.60
C ARG A 252 20.54 10.03 -1.78
N VAL A 253 20.25 10.76 -0.70
CA VAL A 253 19.99 12.20 -0.78
C VAL A 253 21.30 12.99 -0.80
N GLU A 254 22.38 12.41 -0.28
CA GLU A 254 23.71 13.02 -0.22
C GLU A 254 24.52 12.85 -1.51
N SER A 255 24.19 11.84 -2.33
CA SER A 255 24.81 11.57 -3.63
C SER A 255 24.14 12.33 -4.77
#